data_AF-A0A0P9ADB1-F1
#
_entry.id   AF-A0A0P9ADB1-F1
#
_cell.length_a   1.000
_cell.length_b   1.000
_cell.length_c   1.000
_cell.angle_alpha   90.00
_cell.angle_beta   90.00
_cell.angle_gamma   90.00
#
_symmetry.space_group_name_H-M   'P 1'
#
loop_
_entity.id
_entity.type
_entity.pdbx_description
1 polymer ?
#
loop_
_entity_poly.entity_id
_entity_poly.type
_entity_poly.pdbx_seq_one_letter_code
_entity_poly.pdbx_strand_id
1 'polypeptide(L)'
;MLPYKQLSLADIFSDCKEKFENDKYQFLSLLENNINLDELVPASFKNHFYASTGRPRKFQLYAMLWALILQRIFSIPTNSLLIIFLQYSKELRDFCGFTKVPNASKFTRFKQDFLLDLQFMFESLVDITEPICQQVDPKLAEMTIFDTSGIEGFVTENNPKYINRIIKQLKSF
;
A
#
# COMPACT_ATOMS: atom_id res chain seq x y z
N MET A 1 -18.65 -29.62 23.70
CA MET A 1 -17.71 -28.51 23.53
C MET A 1 -17.33 -28.45 22.06
N LEU A 2 -17.58 -27.32 21.38
CA LEU A 2 -16.98 -27.10 20.07
C LEU A 2 -15.47 -26.93 20.29
N PRO A 3 -14.61 -27.77 19.70
CA PRO A 3 -13.17 -27.55 19.79
C PRO A 3 -12.91 -26.22 19.09
N TYR A 4 -12.43 -25.22 19.82
CA TYR A 4 -11.98 -23.98 19.21
C TYR A 4 -10.79 -24.34 18.33
N LYS A 5 -11.02 -24.37 17.01
CA LYS A 5 -9.96 -24.56 16.02
C LYS A 5 -9.12 -23.28 16.07
N GLN A 6 -8.06 -23.30 16.87
CA GLN A 6 -7.05 -22.25 16.83
C GLN A 6 -6.45 -22.28 15.43
N LEU A 7 -6.73 -21.25 14.63
CA LEU A 7 -6.15 -21.11 13.30
C LEU A 7 -4.71 -20.66 13.46
N SER A 8 -3.79 -21.32 12.75
CA SER A 8 -2.43 -20.83 12.63
C SER A 8 -2.38 -19.62 11.68
N LEU A 9 -1.28 -18.86 11.73
CA LEU A 9 -1.05 -17.78 10.76
C LEU A 9 -1.05 -18.30 9.32
N ALA A 10 -0.58 -19.52 9.10
CA ALA A 10 -0.59 -20.17 7.79
C ALA A 10 -2.02 -20.49 7.31
N ASP A 11 -2.91 -20.92 8.22
CA ASP A 11 -4.31 -21.16 7.91
C ASP A 11 -5.01 -19.85 7.52
N ILE A 12 -4.77 -18.77 8.28
CA ILE A 12 -5.30 -17.43 8.00
C ILE A 12 -4.80 -16.93 6.65
N PHE A 13 -3.50 -17.06 6.38
CA PHE A 13 -2.92 -16.68 5.09
C PHE A 13 -3.53 -17.46 3.93
N SER A 14 -3.69 -18.78 4.08
CA SER A 14 -4.30 -19.62 3.05
C SER A 14 -5.75 -19.25 2.77
N ASP A 15 -6.54 -18.97 3.82
CA ASP A 15 -7.93 -18.51 3.71
C ASP A 15 -8.03 -17.14 3.02
N CYS A 16 -7.17 -16.19 3.41
CA CYS A 16 -7.08 -14.89 2.73
C CYS A 16 -6.72 -15.03 1.25
N LYS A 17 -5.78 -15.92 0.92
CA LYS A 17 -5.35 -16.18 -0.46
C LYS A 17 -6.48 -16.81 -1.29
N GLU A 18 -7.17 -17.80 -0.73
CA GLU A 18 -8.29 -18.47 -1.38
C GLU A 18 -9.40 -17.47 -1.71
N LYS A 19 -9.78 -16.62 -0.74
CA LYS A 19 -10.75 -15.54 -0.95
C LYS A 19 -10.28 -14.53 -1.99
N PHE A 20 -9.01 -14.13 -1.96
CA PHE A 20 -8.45 -13.22 -2.94
C PHE A 20 -8.57 -13.75 -4.37
N GLU A 21 -8.33 -15.05 -4.58
CA GLU A 21 -8.38 -15.70 -5.89
C GLU A 21 -9.83 -16.00 -6.34
N ASN A 22 -10.68 -16.49 -5.44
CA ASN A 22 -11.98 -17.08 -5.78
C ASN A 22 -13.18 -16.20 -5.43
N ASP A 23 -13.10 -15.36 -4.39
CA ASP A 23 -14.20 -14.49 -3.94
C ASP A 23 -13.74 -13.06 -3.61
N LYS A 24 -13.69 -12.24 -4.66
CA LYS A 24 -13.27 -10.84 -4.58
C LYS A 24 -14.16 -10.01 -3.66
N TYR A 25 -15.46 -10.33 -3.53
CA TYR A 25 -16.37 -9.58 -2.67
C TYR A 25 -16.11 -9.89 -1.20
N GLN A 26 -15.93 -11.17 -0.88
CA GLN A 26 -15.56 -11.59 0.46
C GLN A 26 -14.17 -11.07 0.84
N PHE A 27 -13.23 -10.99 -0.12
CA PHE A 27 -11.92 -10.40 0.10
C PHE A 27 -12.03 -8.91 0.48
N LEU A 28 -12.83 -8.12 -0.25
CA LEU A 28 -13.07 -6.71 0.12
C LEU A 28 -13.73 -6.60 1.51
N SER A 29 -14.73 -7.44 1.79
CA SER A 29 -15.39 -7.47 3.11
C SER A 29 -14.39 -7.82 4.23
N LEU A 30 -13.43 -8.71 3.96
CA LEU A 30 -12.37 -9.05 4.91
C LEU A 30 -11.49 -7.83 5.21
N LEU A 31 -11.11 -7.05 4.19
CA LEU A 31 -10.35 -5.82 4.42
C LEU A 31 -11.14 -4.81 5.26
N GLU A 32 -12.40 -4.56 4.93
CA GLU A 32 -13.26 -3.61 5.66
C GLU A 32 -13.44 -4.01 7.13
N ASN A 33 -13.63 -5.31 7.39
CA ASN A 33 -13.87 -5.81 8.75
C ASN A 33 -12.61 -5.83 9.63
N ASN A 34 -11.42 -5.87 9.04
CA ASN A 34 -10.16 -6.06 9.78
C ASN A 34 -9.23 -4.85 9.76
N ILE A 35 -9.47 -3.86 8.89
CA ILE A 35 -8.66 -2.64 8.82
C ILE A 35 -9.52 -1.45 9.24
N ASN A 36 -9.32 -0.99 10.48
CA ASN A 36 -9.99 0.20 10.99
C ASN A 36 -9.19 1.48 10.70
N LEU A 37 -9.47 2.16 9.58
CA LEU A 37 -8.80 3.43 9.25
C LEU A 37 -9.00 4.52 10.31
N ASP A 38 -10.06 4.48 11.12
CA ASP A 38 -10.23 5.46 12.19
C ASP A 38 -9.18 5.33 13.29
N GLU A 39 -8.73 4.11 13.57
CA GLU A 39 -7.65 3.80 14.52
C GLU A 39 -6.27 4.00 13.89
N LEU A 40 -6.10 3.62 12.62
CA LEU A 40 -4.79 3.68 11.96
C LEU A 40 -4.37 5.11 11.57
N VAL A 41 -5.33 5.98 11.24
CA VAL A 41 -5.02 7.34 10.77
C VAL A 41 -4.88 8.28 11.96
N PRO A 42 -3.69 8.88 12.20
CA PRO A 42 -3.49 9.78 13.33
C PRO A 42 -4.38 11.02 13.27
N ALA A 43 -4.78 11.53 14.44
CA ALA A 43 -5.61 12.73 14.53
C ALA A 43 -4.96 13.95 13.86
N SER A 44 -3.63 14.07 13.91
CA SER A 44 -2.85 15.11 13.22
C SER A 44 -3.11 15.10 11.71
N PHE A 45 -3.12 13.91 11.08
CA PHE A 45 -3.40 13.77 9.65
C PHE A 45 -4.85 14.17 9.34
N LYS A 46 -5.83 13.70 10.12
CA LYS A 46 -7.24 14.11 9.95
C LYS A 46 -7.37 15.63 10.02
N ASN A 47 -6.76 16.27 11.02
CA ASN A 47 -6.78 17.71 11.20
C ASN A 47 -6.11 18.46 10.05
N HIS A 48 -4.94 18.01 9.60
CA HIS A 48 -4.24 18.63 8.47
C HIS A 48 -5.05 18.48 7.17
N PHE A 49 -5.61 17.30 6.91
CA PHE A 49 -6.44 17.06 5.74
C PHE A 49 -7.69 17.95 5.75
N TYR A 50 -8.42 18.04 6.86
CA TYR A 50 -9.65 18.83 6.95
C TYR A 50 -9.44 20.30 7.32
N ALA A 51 -8.19 20.76 7.45
CA ALA A 51 -7.87 22.17 7.65
C ALA A 51 -8.46 23.03 6.51
N SER A 52 -8.94 24.23 6.88
CA SER A 52 -9.53 25.15 5.92
C SER A 52 -8.46 25.63 4.92
N THR A 53 -8.66 25.29 3.65
CA THR A 53 -7.77 25.70 2.54
C THR A 53 -8.46 26.68 1.58
N GLY A 54 -9.60 27.24 1.99
CA GLY A 54 -10.42 28.15 1.16
C GLY A 54 -11.14 27.48 -0.01
N ARG A 55 -10.98 26.16 -0.21
CA ARG A 55 -11.72 25.38 -1.21
C ARG A 55 -12.23 24.07 -0.61
N PRO A 56 -13.50 23.69 -0.85
CA PRO A 56 -14.02 22.43 -0.34
C PRO A 56 -13.28 21.26 -1.00
N ARG A 57 -12.85 20.30 -0.19
CA ARG A 57 -12.25 19.06 -0.71
C ARG A 57 -13.36 18.18 -1.27
N LYS A 58 -13.17 17.74 -2.52
CA LYS A 58 -14.15 16.92 -3.23
C LYS A 58 -14.12 15.44 -2.83
N PHE A 59 -12.96 14.95 -2.41
CA PHE A 59 -12.75 13.55 -2.06
C PHE A 59 -12.40 13.45 -0.58
N GLN A 60 -12.97 12.46 0.09
CA GLN A 60 -12.74 12.20 1.51
C GLN A 60 -11.37 11.56 1.73
N LEU A 61 -10.81 11.76 2.93
CA LEU A 61 -9.50 11.21 3.29
C LEU A 61 -9.46 9.69 3.14
N TYR A 62 -10.42 9.00 3.75
CA TYR A 62 -10.44 7.54 3.76
C TYR A 62 -10.65 6.94 2.38
N ALA A 63 -11.41 7.62 1.52
CA ALA A 63 -11.56 7.17 0.14
C ALA A 63 -10.23 7.21 -0.64
N MET A 64 -9.44 8.26 -0.43
CA MET A 64 -8.11 8.35 -1.02
C MET A 64 -7.17 7.29 -0.43
N LEU A 65 -7.20 7.06 0.89
CA LEU A 65 -6.36 6.06 1.55
C LEU A 65 -6.70 4.63 1.09
N TRP A 66 -7.98 4.25 1.10
CA TRP A 66 -8.42 2.94 0.62
C TRP A 66 -7.98 2.68 -0.81
N ALA A 67 -8.10 3.66 -1.70
CA ALA A 67 -7.65 3.54 -3.07
C ALA A 67 -6.14 3.26 -3.18
N LEU A 68 -5.32 3.89 -2.33
CA LEU A 68 -3.87 3.66 -2.29
C LEU A 68 -3.52 2.31 -1.63
N ILE A 69 -4.26 1.89 -0.61
CA ILE A 69 -4.11 0.58 0.03
C ILE A 69 -4.42 -0.52 -0.99
N LEU A 70 -5.56 -0.44 -1.69
CA LEU A 70 -5.92 -1.36 -2.76
C LEU A 70 -4.90 -1.33 -3.91
N GLN A 71 -4.36 -0.16 -4.25
CA GLN A 71 -3.27 -0.05 -5.23
C GLN A 71 -2.08 -0.92 -4.83
N ARG A 72 -1.73 -0.98 -3.55
CA ARG A 72 -0.62 -1.80 -3.04
C ARG A 72 -0.99 -3.27 -2.94
N ILE A 73 -2.15 -3.61 -2.36
CA ILE A 73 -2.60 -5.00 -2.21
C ILE A 73 -2.69 -5.69 -3.58
N PHE A 74 -3.27 -5.03 -4.58
CA PHE A 74 -3.40 -5.59 -5.92
C PHE A 74 -2.16 -5.39 -6.80
N SER A 75 -1.07 -4.88 -6.23
CA SER A 75 0.18 -4.62 -6.96
C SER A 75 -0.02 -3.80 -8.24
N ILE A 76 -0.93 -2.82 -8.20
CA ILE A 76 -1.24 -1.95 -9.35
C ILE A 76 -0.10 -0.94 -9.52
N PRO A 77 0.70 -1.02 -10.59
CA PRO A 77 1.98 -0.31 -10.69
C PRO A 77 1.83 1.20 -10.88
N THR A 78 0.70 1.68 -11.42
CA THR A 78 0.55 3.10 -11.81
C THR A 78 -0.78 3.69 -11.37
N ASN A 79 -0.80 5.02 -11.14
CA ASN A 79 -2.03 5.75 -10.84
C ASN A 79 -3.03 5.68 -12.02
N SER A 80 -2.55 5.68 -13.26
CA SER A 80 -3.41 5.56 -14.44
C SER A 80 -4.16 4.23 -14.45
N LEU A 81 -3.46 3.13 -14.12
CA LEU A 81 -4.11 1.83 -14.06
C LEU A 81 -5.10 1.74 -12.89
N LEU A 82 -4.75 2.30 -11.72
CA LEU A 82 -5.68 2.41 -10.58
C LEU A 82 -6.97 3.14 -10.98
N ILE A 83 -6.85 4.24 -11.71
CA ILE A 83 -8.01 5.01 -12.20
C ILE A 83 -8.87 4.17 -13.15
N ILE A 84 -8.26 3.40 -14.05
CA ILE A 84 -8.99 2.48 -14.94
C ILE A 84 -9.76 1.46 -14.09
N PHE A 85 -9.13 0.79 -13.13
CA PHE A 85 -9.83 -0.16 -12.25
C PHE A 85 -11.01 0.48 -11.53
N LEU A 86 -10.83 1.68 -10.97
CA LEU A 86 -11.90 2.44 -10.33
C LEU A 86 -12.97 2.90 -11.33
N GLN A 87 -12.66 3.13 -12.61
CA GLN A 87 -13.68 3.49 -13.60
C GLN A 87 -14.53 2.28 -14.04
N TYR A 88 -13.93 1.10 -14.12
CA TYR A 88 -14.60 -0.09 -14.63
C TYR A 88 -15.27 -0.94 -13.54
N SER A 89 -14.80 -0.91 -12.29
CA SER A 89 -15.45 -1.63 -11.19
C SER A 89 -16.23 -0.68 -10.29
N LYS A 90 -17.54 -0.92 -10.19
CA LYS A 90 -18.41 -0.20 -9.24
C LYS A 90 -18.08 -0.60 -7.82
N GLU A 91 -17.80 -1.88 -7.61
CA GLU A 91 -17.50 -2.50 -6.33
C GLU A 91 -16.27 -1.85 -5.68
N LEU A 92 -15.19 -1.64 -6.45
CA LEU A 92 -13.99 -0.95 -5.95
C LEU A 92 -14.25 0.53 -5.64
N ARG A 93 -15.09 1.22 -6.43
CA ARG A 93 -15.47 2.61 -6.12
C ARG A 93 -16.27 2.71 -4.85
N ASP A 94 -17.28 1.85 -4.72
CA ASP A 94 -18.20 1.84 -3.59
C ASP A 94 -17.45 1.47 -2.32
N PHE A 95 -16.57 0.45 -2.38
CA PHE A 95 -15.67 0.08 -1.30
C PHE A 95 -14.79 1.26 -0.83
N CYS A 96 -14.21 2.01 -1.76
CA CYS A 96 -13.45 3.20 -1.39
C CYS A 96 -14.36 4.36 -0.91
N GLY A 97 -15.66 4.36 -1.17
CA GLY A 97 -16.54 5.50 -0.91
C GLY A 97 -16.44 6.62 -1.95
N PHE A 98 -16.07 6.32 -3.20
CA PHE A 98 -16.04 7.30 -4.29
C PHE A 98 -17.37 7.43 -5.02
N THR A 99 -18.02 8.59 -4.90
CA THR A 99 -19.12 8.99 -5.79
C THR A 99 -18.64 9.36 -7.20
N LYS A 100 -17.38 9.78 -7.33
CA LYS A 100 -16.71 10.07 -8.61
C LYS A 100 -15.25 9.65 -8.51
N VAL A 101 -14.70 9.11 -9.60
CA VAL A 101 -13.28 8.70 -9.63
C VAL A 101 -12.37 9.95 -9.68
N PRO A 102 -11.37 10.07 -8.79
CA PRO A 102 -10.35 11.11 -8.88
C PRO A 102 -9.51 10.94 -10.15
N ASN A 103 -9.06 12.05 -10.74
CA ASN A 103 -8.11 11.98 -11.86
C ASN A 103 -6.66 11.82 -11.36
N ALA A 104 -5.73 11.61 -12.29
CA ALA A 104 -4.32 11.37 -11.97
C ALA A 104 -3.70 12.51 -11.14
N SER A 105 -3.99 13.77 -11.48
CA SER A 105 -3.45 14.91 -10.74
C SER A 105 -3.94 14.99 -9.30
N LYS A 106 -5.15 14.49 -8.99
CA LYS A 106 -5.66 14.41 -7.62
C LYS A 106 -4.91 13.37 -6.78
N PHE A 107 -4.62 12.20 -7.34
CA PHE A 107 -3.79 11.20 -6.66
C PHE A 107 -2.36 11.70 -6.44
N THR A 108 -1.74 12.29 -7.47
CA THR A 108 -0.38 12.84 -7.35
C THR A 108 -0.32 13.92 -6.29
N ARG A 109 -1.25 14.89 -6.32
CA ARG A 109 -1.27 15.99 -5.37
C ARG A 109 -1.56 15.52 -3.95
N PHE A 110 -2.46 14.54 -3.77
CA PHE A 110 -2.69 13.93 -2.45
C PHE A 110 -1.41 13.27 -1.89
N LYS A 111 -0.69 12.47 -2.69
CA LYS A 111 0.57 11.83 -2.26
C LYS A 111 1.65 12.87 -1.89
N GLN A 112 1.68 14.00 -2.60
CA GLN A 112 2.66 15.07 -2.37
C GLN A 112 2.31 15.92 -1.15
N ASP A 113 1.08 16.43 -1.09
CA ASP A 113 0.61 17.36 -0.04
C ASP A 113 0.62 16.69 1.35
N PHE A 114 0.41 15.36 1.40
CA PHE A 114 0.30 14.58 2.64
C PHE A 114 1.40 13.53 2.79
N LEU A 115 2.55 13.72 2.13
CA LEU A 115 3.64 12.75 2.19
C LEU A 115 4.10 12.47 3.63
N LEU A 116 4.31 13.54 4.41
CA LEU A 116 4.75 13.44 5.80
C LEU A 116 3.67 12.83 6.69
N ASP A 117 2.39 13.13 6.44
CA ASP A 117 1.30 12.52 7.20
C ASP A 117 1.16 11.02 6.89
N LEU A 118 1.32 10.63 5.63
CA LEU A 118 1.34 9.23 5.21
C LEU A 118 2.52 8.49 5.84
N GLN A 119 3.71 9.10 5.83
CA GLN A 119 4.89 8.55 6.50
C GLN A 119 4.61 8.35 7.99
N PHE A 120 4.13 9.38 8.69
CA PHE A 120 3.83 9.31 10.11
C PHE A 120 2.74 8.27 10.44
N MET A 121 1.72 8.14 9.59
CA MET A 121 0.71 7.07 9.70
C MET A 121 1.34 5.68 9.66
N PHE A 122 2.27 5.43 8.72
CA PHE A 122 2.98 4.14 8.64
C PHE A 122 3.95 3.93 9.80
N GLU A 123 4.66 4.97 10.24
CA GLU A 123 5.51 4.90 11.43
C GLU A 123 4.69 4.55 12.68
N SER A 124 3.49 5.11 12.81
CA SER A 124 2.58 4.81 13.92
C SER A 124 2.08 3.35 13.92
N LEU A 125 2.14 2.64 12.79
CA LEU A 125 1.81 1.20 12.77
C LEU A 125 2.82 0.37 13.54
N VAL A 126 4.07 0.84 13.65
CA VAL A 126 5.12 0.14 14.41
C VAL A 126 4.70 -0.01 15.87
N ASP A 127 4.06 1.00 16.46
CA ASP A 127 3.56 0.94 17.83
C ASP A 127 2.51 -0.15 18.05
N ILE A 128 1.77 -0.50 16.98
CA ILE A 128 0.76 -1.57 16.99
C ILE A 128 1.42 -2.93 16.74
N THR A 129 2.31 -3.01 15.76
CA THR A 129 2.88 -4.29 15.31
C THR A 129 4.00 -4.77 16.21
N GLU A 130 4.80 -3.88 16.78
CA GLU A 130 5.99 -4.25 17.55
C GLU A 130 5.65 -5.11 18.79
N PRO A 131 4.66 -4.76 19.64
CA PRO A 131 4.29 -5.61 20.76
C PRO A 131 3.78 -6.99 20.33
N ILE A 132 3.11 -7.09 19.17
CA ILE A 132 2.63 -8.35 18.61
C ILE A 132 3.82 -9.19 18.13
N CYS A 133 4.76 -8.59 17.40
CA CYS A 133 5.98 -9.26 16.95
C CYS A 133 6.78 -9.81 18.13
N GLN A 134 6.96 -9.01 19.20
CA GLN A 134 7.62 -9.44 20.43
C GLN A 134 6.91 -10.61 21.12
N GLN A 135 5.58 -10.65 21.09
CA GLN A 135 4.82 -11.78 21.65
C GLN A 135 4.93 -13.06 20.81
N VAL A 136 5.08 -12.93 19.48
CA VAL A 136 5.20 -14.06 18.57
C VAL A 136 6.60 -14.69 18.67
N ASP A 137 7.65 -13.89 18.51
CA ASP A 137 9.04 -14.32 18.64
C ASP A 137 9.93 -13.09 18.92
N PRO A 138 10.35 -12.86 20.18
CA PRO A 138 11.19 -11.73 20.55
C PRO A 138 12.50 -11.67 19.75
N LYS A 139 13.10 -12.83 19.49
CA LYS A 139 14.39 -12.92 18.82
C LYS A 139 14.28 -12.52 17.34
N LEU A 140 13.20 -12.90 16.67
CA LEU A 140 12.95 -12.47 15.30
C LEU A 140 12.48 -11.01 15.23
N ALA A 141 11.72 -10.53 16.21
CA ALA A 141 11.29 -9.13 16.29
C ALA A 141 12.48 -8.17 16.43
N GLU A 142 13.53 -8.57 17.16
CA GLU A 142 14.79 -7.80 17.28
C GLU A 142 15.61 -7.74 15.98
N MET A 143 15.31 -8.58 14.97
CA MET A 143 16.06 -8.61 13.72
C MET A 143 15.61 -7.50 12.77
N THR A 144 16.53 -6.60 12.41
CA THR A 144 16.28 -5.62 11.34
C THR A 144 16.53 -6.25 9.98
N ILE A 145 15.49 -6.36 9.15
CA ILE A 145 15.58 -6.80 7.77
C ILE A 145 15.73 -5.58 6.86
N PHE A 146 16.85 -5.48 6.16
CA PHE A 146 17.06 -4.46 5.13
C PHE A 146 16.78 -5.07 3.76
N ASP A 147 15.71 -4.61 3.11
CA ASP A 147 15.46 -4.95 1.71
C ASP A 147 16.34 -4.08 0.80
N THR A 148 17.37 -4.70 0.22
CA THR A 148 18.30 -4.02 -0.70
C THR A 148 17.85 -4.11 -2.16
N SER A 149 16.69 -4.69 -2.46
CA SER A 149 16.24 -4.96 -3.83
C SER A 149 15.95 -3.71 -4.68
N GLY A 150 15.97 -2.52 -4.07
CA GLY A 150 15.89 -1.22 -4.75
C GLY A 150 17.20 -0.40 -4.77
N ILE A 151 18.29 -0.92 -4.22
CA ILE A 151 19.58 -0.22 -4.20
C ILE A 151 20.34 -0.55 -5.49
N GLU A 152 20.29 0.35 -6.47
CA GLU A 152 21.18 0.27 -7.63
C GLU A 152 22.59 0.73 -7.20
N GLY A 153 23.53 -0.22 -7.13
CA GLY A 153 24.93 0.11 -6.89
C GLY A 153 25.48 0.99 -8.02
N PHE A 154 26.21 2.06 -7.68
CA PHE A 154 26.91 2.88 -8.67
C PHE A 154 28.15 2.16 -9.19
N VAL A 155 27.95 1.15 -10.03
CA VAL A 155 29.04 0.42 -10.72
C VAL A 155 29.19 0.91 -12.15
N THR A 156 30.41 0.79 -12.69
CA THR A 156 30.76 1.21 -14.06
C THR A 156 29.88 0.58 -15.13
N GLU A 157 29.42 -0.64 -14.88
CA GLU A 157 28.60 -1.50 -15.71
C GLU A 157 27.17 -0.98 -15.86
N ASN A 158 26.66 -0.24 -14.88
CA ASN A 158 25.33 0.38 -14.93
C ASN A 158 25.29 1.63 -15.83
N ASN A 159 26.44 2.08 -16.35
CA ASN A 159 26.52 3.18 -17.32
C ASN A 159 26.35 2.64 -18.75
N PRO A 160 25.31 3.05 -19.50
CA PRO A 160 25.10 2.62 -20.88
C PRO A 160 26.29 2.91 -21.81
N LYS A 161 27.09 3.95 -21.51
CA LYS A 161 28.31 4.27 -22.29
C LYS A 161 29.39 3.21 -22.15
N TYR A 162 29.51 2.60 -20.97
CA TYR A 162 30.49 1.54 -20.71
C TYR A 162 30.14 0.29 -21.52
N ILE A 163 28.88 -0.16 -21.47
CA ILE A 163 28.38 -1.30 -22.27
C ILE A 163 28.56 -1.04 -23.77
N ASN A 164 28.18 0.16 -24.24
CA ASN A 164 28.36 0.52 -25.65
C ASN A 164 29.83 0.51 -26.10
N ARG A 165 30.76 0.85 -25.20
CA ARG A 165 32.20 0.76 -25.49
C ARG A 165 32.65 -0.68 -25.66
N ILE A 166 32.24 -1.58 -24.77
CA ILE A 166 32.56 -3.02 -24.84
C ILE A 166 31.98 -3.63 -26.13
N ILE A 167 30.71 -3.34 -26.46
CA ILE A 167 30.07 -3.84 -27.68
C ILE A 167 30.86 -3.40 -28.93
N LYS A 168 31.34 -2.16 -28.97
CA LYS A 168 32.17 -1.68 -30.09
C LYS A 168 33.50 -2.42 -30.21
N GLN A 169 34.17 -2.68 -29.09
CA GLN A 169 35.42 -3.44 -29.07
C GLN A 169 35.23 -4.89 -29.51
N LEU A 170 34.14 -5.53 -29.11
CA LEU A 170 33.83 -6.91 -29.51
C LEU A 170 33.46 -7.03 -30.99
N LYS A 171 32.85 -5.99 -31.58
CA LYS A 171 32.52 -5.95 -33.02
C LYS A 171 33.71 -5.62 -33.93
N SER A 172 34.84 -5.20 -33.37
CA SER A 172 36.07 -4.93 -34.14
C SER A 172 37.00 -6.13 -34.27
N PHE A 173 36.65 -7.25 -33.62
CA PHE A 173 37.22 -8.58 -33.87
C PHE A 173 36.28 -9.37 -34.78
#